data_AF-A0A4Q0VKW6-F1
#
_entry.id   AF-A0A4Q0VKW6-F1
#
_cell.length_a   1.000
_cell.length_b   1.000
_cell.length_c   1.000
_cell.angle_alpha   90.00
_cell.angle_beta   90.00
_cell.angle_gamma   90.00
#
_symmetry.space_group_name_H-M   'P 1'
#
loop_
_entity.id
_entity.type
_entity.pdbx_description
1 polymer ?
#
loop_
_entity_poly.entity_id
_entity_poly.type
_entity_poly.pdbx_seq_one_letter_code
_entity_poly.pdbx_strand_id
1 'polypeptide(L)'
;MDYKKHFIVGLVFNIMLASVLGIYITKQSKVEDTLSTLERTTLIDYVKGQEAVKYQLDKAIRGEEVAIEELIMAVSVNYHLIQLERQRGISIPANISLFHISLHGYLYQMMREINEGQDQGLMFEELSVLVDMLQAYEDAQGFTYADSTQEISEKLVKADEEVLTSFIFSERNPIFHSKRGGY
;
A
#
# COMPACT_ATOMS: atom_id res chain seq x y z
N MET A 1 26.06 58.39 -25.35
CA MET A 1 26.29 56.98 -25.70
C MET A 1 25.72 56.02 -24.65
N ASP A 2 25.41 56.51 -23.45
CA ASP A 2 25.08 55.65 -22.29
C ASP A 2 23.68 55.02 -22.36
N TYR A 3 22.68 55.71 -22.93
CA TYR A 3 21.34 55.15 -23.11
C TYR A 3 21.29 53.87 -23.96
N LYS A 4 22.13 53.79 -25.02
CA LYS A 4 22.26 52.57 -25.83
C LYS A 4 22.88 51.43 -25.03
N LYS A 5 23.86 51.72 -24.16
CA LYS A 5 24.47 50.72 -23.28
C LYS A 5 23.48 50.23 -22.22
N HIS A 6 22.72 51.12 -21.58
CA HIS A 6 21.71 50.74 -20.60
C HIS A 6 20.57 49.92 -21.21
N PHE A 7 20.14 50.25 -22.43
CA PHE A 7 19.15 49.45 -23.17
C PHE A 7 19.66 48.04 -23.47
N ILE A 8 20.90 47.91 -23.96
CA ILE A 8 21.50 46.60 -24.26
C ILE A 8 21.67 45.77 -22.99
N VAL A 9 22.14 46.37 -21.88
CA VAL A 9 22.28 45.68 -20.60
C VAL A 9 20.92 45.22 -20.06
N GLY A 10 19.89 46.06 -20.14
CA GLY A 10 18.52 45.71 -19.74
C GLY A 10 17.92 44.60 -20.60
N LEU A 11 18.20 44.61 -21.91
CA LEU A 11 17.78 43.55 -22.84
C LEU A 11 18.45 42.21 -22.48
N VAL A 12 19.77 42.21 -22.27
CA VAL A 12 20.53 41.01 -21.87
C VAL A 12 20.04 40.46 -20.54
N PHE A 13 19.76 41.32 -19.55
CA PHE A 13 19.23 40.89 -18.27
C PHE A 13 17.84 40.25 -18.38
N ASN A 14 16.93 40.82 -19.18
CA ASN A 14 15.61 40.24 -19.40
C ASN A 14 15.67 38.90 -20.15
N ILE A 15 16.56 38.77 -21.14
CA ILE A 15 16.78 37.51 -21.85
C ILE A 15 17.34 36.44 -20.90
N MET A 16 18.31 36.81 -20.04
CA MET A 16 18.81 35.88 -19.01
C MET A 16 17.70 35.48 -18.03
N LEU A 17 16.90 36.43 -17.54
CA LEU A 17 15.83 36.16 -16.59
C LEU A 17 14.77 35.23 -17.19
N ALA A 18 14.32 35.50 -18.43
CA ALA A 18 13.39 34.65 -19.16
C ALA A 18 13.97 33.24 -19.38
N SER A 19 15.26 33.14 -19.70
CA SER A 19 15.94 31.84 -19.89
C SER A 19 16.02 31.05 -18.58
N VAL A 20 16.36 31.71 -17.46
CA VAL A 20 16.40 31.07 -16.14
C VAL A 20 15.00 30.62 -15.69
N LEU A 21 13.98 31.45 -15.88
CA LEU A 21 12.59 31.10 -15.59
C LEU A 21 12.12 29.92 -16.45
N GLY A 22 12.44 29.92 -17.74
CA GLY A 22 12.12 28.81 -18.64
C GLY A 22 12.78 27.48 -18.21
N ILE A 23 14.06 27.53 -17.83
CA ILE A 23 14.78 26.36 -17.30
C ILE A 23 14.14 25.88 -15.99
N TYR A 24 13.78 26.80 -15.08
CA TYR A 24 13.15 26.47 -13.81
C TYR A 24 11.78 25.80 -14.01
N ILE A 25 10.90 26.41 -14.79
CA ILE A 25 9.56 25.87 -15.11
C ILE A 25 9.66 24.49 -15.76
N THR A 26 10.57 24.33 -16.73
CA THR A 26 10.75 23.04 -17.41
C THR A 26 11.29 21.96 -16.46
N LYS A 27 12.22 22.31 -15.56
CA LYS A 27 12.71 21.37 -14.55
C LYS A 27 11.63 21.01 -13.54
N GLN A 28 10.84 21.98 -13.10
CA GLN A 28 9.75 21.76 -12.15
C GLN A 28 8.68 20.84 -12.76
N SER A 29 8.21 21.11 -13.97
CA SER A 29 7.24 20.25 -14.67
C SER A 29 7.76 18.82 -14.83
N LYS A 30 9.04 18.62 -15.17
CA LYS A 30 9.63 17.27 -15.24
C LYS A 30 9.65 16.56 -13.88
N VAL A 31 9.87 17.28 -12.78
CA VAL A 31 9.83 16.72 -11.43
C VAL A 31 8.40 16.35 -11.06
N GLU A 32 7.41 17.19 -11.35
CA GLU A 32 5.99 16.92 -11.11
C GLU A 32 5.50 15.69 -11.92
N ASP A 33 5.86 15.59 -13.20
CA ASP A 33 5.54 14.43 -14.05
C ASP A 33 6.20 13.13 -13.54
N THR A 34 7.43 13.22 -13.04
CA THR A 34 8.15 12.07 -12.47
C THR A 34 7.51 11.63 -11.15
N LEU A 35 7.14 12.57 -10.28
CA LEU A 35 6.51 12.29 -9.00
C LEU A 35 5.13 11.66 -9.18
N SER A 36 4.31 12.21 -10.08
CA SER A 36 2.97 11.65 -10.37
C SER A 36 3.04 10.24 -10.96
N THR A 37 4.01 9.98 -11.85
CA THR A 37 4.24 8.62 -12.39
C THR A 37 4.70 7.64 -11.32
N LEU A 38 5.60 8.09 -10.43
CA LEU A 38 6.09 7.27 -9.32
C LEU A 38 4.95 6.94 -8.35
N GLU A 39 4.19 7.95 -7.93
CA GLU A 39 3.03 7.80 -7.05
C GLU A 39 2.03 6.78 -7.60
N ARG A 40 1.66 6.92 -8.89
CA ARG A 40 0.75 5.97 -9.54
C ARG A 40 1.31 4.55 -9.52
N THR A 41 2.59 4.39 -9.85
CA THR A 41 3.25 3.07 -9.89
C THR A 41 3.26 2.45 -8.49
N THR A 42 3.62 3.24 -7.46
CA THR A 42 3.63 2.79 -6.07
C THR A 42 2.24 2.39 -5.59
N LEU A 43 1.17 3.13 -5.95
CA LEU A 43 -0.20 2.75 -5.61
C LEU A 43 -0.64 1.46 -6.30
N ILE A 44 -0.29 1.28 -7.58
CA ILE A 44 -0.59 0.03 -8.30
C ILE A 44 0.13 -1.15 -7.66
N ASP A 45 1.42 -0.99 -7.35
CA ASP A 45 2.21 -2.03 -6.68
C ASP A 45 1.68 -2.33 -5.28
N TYR A 46 1.16 -1.31 -4.59
CA TYR A 46 0.50 -1.48 -3.29
C TYR A 46 -0.79 -2.30 -3.40
N VAL A 47 -1.69 -2.00 -4.35
CA VAL A 47 -2.92 -2.78 -4.58
C VAL A 47 -2.58 -4.23 -4.97
N LYS A 48 -1.64 -4.43 -5.90
CA LYS A 48 -1.16 -5.77 -6.28
C LYS A 48 -0.56 -6.55 -5.12
N GLY A 49 0.14 -5.88 -4.23
CA GLY A 49 0.71 -6.52 -3.05
C GLY A 49 -0.39 -7.02 -2.11
N GLN A 50 -1.52 -6.33 -1.99
CA GLN A 50 -2.67 -6.80 -1.21
C GLN A 50 -3.28 -8.07 -1.82
N GLU A 51 -3.50 -8.09 -3.14
CA GLU A 51 -3.93 -9.29 -3.88
C GLU A 51 -2.95 -10.45 -3.65
N ALA A 52 -1.64 -10.16 -3.68
CA ALA A 52 -0.60 -11.16 -3.45
C ALA A 52 -0.60 -11.68 -2.01
N VAL A 53 -0.83 -10.85 -0.98
CA VAL A 53 -1.01 -11.32 0.40
C VAL A 53 -2.17 -12.31 0.47
N LYS A 54 -3.35 -11.93 -0.06
CA LYS A 54 -4.52 -12.82 -0.12
C LYS A 54 -4.18 -14.15 -0.78
N TYR A 55 -3.53 -14.10 -1.95
CA TYR A 55 -3.16 -15.29 -2.71
C TYR A 55 -2.24 -16.25 -1.94
N GLN A 56 -1.26 -15.71 -1.20
CA GLN A 56 -0.36 -16.54 -0.39
C GLN A 56 -1.07 -17.12 0.85
N LEU A 57 -1.96 -16.35 1.50
CA LEU A 57 -2.77 -16.85 2.61
C LEU A 57 -3.74 -17.95 2.16
N ASP A 58 -4.39 -17.77 1.01
CA ASP A 58 -5.26 -18.78 0.42
C ASP A 58 -4.47 -20.06 0.10
N LYS A 59 -3.28 -19.94 -0.49
CA LYS A 59 -2.41 -21.10 -0.72
C LYS A 59 -2.00 -21.81 0.56
N ALA A 60 -1.73 -21.07 1.63
CA ALA A 60 -1.34 -21.63 2.91
C ALA A 60 -2.40 -22.58 3.50
N ILE A 61 -3.67 -22.42 3.12
CA ILE A 61 -4.80 -23.21 3.67
C ILE A 61 -5.43 -24.21 2.68
N ARG A 62 -4.76 -24.56 1.57
CA ARG A 62 -5.29 -25.52 0.59
C ARG A 62 -5.06 -26.99 0.93
N GLY A 63 -4.28 -27.29 1.96
CA GLY A 63 -3.91 -28.65 2.37
C GLY A 63 -4.62 -29.13 3.64
N GLU A 64 -4.15 -30.25 4.18
CA GLU A 64 -4.55 -30.76 5.50
C GLU A 64 -3.85 -30.01 6.64
N GLU A 65 -2.68 -29.43 6.35
CA GLU A 65 -1.87 -28.61 7.25
C GLU A 65 -1.59 -27.25 6.62
N VAL A 66 -1.33 -26.26 7.46
CA VAL A 66 -0.97 -24.92 7.04
C VAL A 66 0.42 -24.93 6.42
N ALA A 67 0.52 -24.51 5.16
CA ALA A 67 1.78 -24.49 4.45
C ALA A 67 2.65 -23.30 4.92
N ILE A 68 3.69 -23.61 5.70
CA ILE A 68 4.55 -22.61 6.35
C ILE A 68 5.29 -21.75 5.32
N GLU A 69 5.73 -22.32 4.21
CA GLU A 69 6.46 -21.57 3.16
C GLU A 69 5.58 -20.45 2.59
N GLU A 70 4.31 -20.73 2.34
CA GLU A 70 3.29 -19.80 1.85
C GLU A 70 2.98 -18.72 2.90
N LEU A 71 2.92 -19.09 4.18
CA LEU A 71 2.81 -18.11 5.28
C LEU A 71 4.02 -17.17 5.33
N ILE A 72 5.24 -17.70 5.19
CA ILE A 72 6.47 -16.89 5.12
C ILE A 72 6.39 -15.91 3.94
N MET A 73 5.92 -16.39 2.79
CA MET A 73 5.72 -15.54 1.62
C MET A 73 4.66 -14.46 1.87
N ALA A 74 3.54 -14.79 2.51
CA ALA A 74 2.51 -13.81 2.88
C ALA A 74 3.08 -12.72 3.80
N VAL A 75 3.88 -13.10 4.80
CA VAL A 75 4.56 -12.17 5.73
C VAL A 75 5.54 -11.26 4.99
N SER A 76 6.32 -11.80 4.06
CA SER A 76 7.29 -11.06 3.25
C SER A 76 6.60 -10.03 2.35
N VAL A 77 5.54 -10.44 1.64
CA VAL A 77 4.74 -9.54 0.79
C VAL A 77 4.06 -8.47 1.64
N ASN A 78 3.48 -8.84 2.78
CA ASN A 78 2.85 -7.89 3.69
C ASN A 78 3.86 -6.88 4.28
N TYR A 79 5.08 -7.32 4.57
CA TYR A 79 6.15 -6.41 4.98
C TYR A 79 6.53 -5.43 3.87
N HIS A 80 6.57 -5.89 2.61
CA HIS A 80 6.81 -5.03 1.47
C HIS A 80 5.74 -3.93 1.34
N LEU A 81 4.47 -4.25 1.54
CA LEU A 81 3.38 -3.26 1.59
C LEU A 81 3.62 -2.18 2.65
N ILE A 82 3.99 -2.58 3.87
CA ILE A 82 4.32 -1.65 4.96
C ILE A 82 5.51 -0.75 4.58
N GLN A 83 6.47 -1.24 3.79
CA GLN A 83 7.58 -0.41 3.29
C GLN A 83 7.12 0.56 2.19
N LEU A 84 6.22 0.14 1.30
CA LEU A 84 5.66 1.01 0.27
C LEU A 84 4.90 2.19 0.90
N GLU A 85 4.09 1.95 1.94
CA GLU A 85 3.39 3.00 2.71
C GLU A 85 4.33 4.08 3.27
N ARG A 86 5.57 3.73 3.57
CA ARG A 86 6.57 4.65 4.12
C ARG A 86 7.27 5.47 3.03
N GLN A 87 7.08 5.14 1.76
CA GLN A 87 7.65 5.92 0.65
C GLN A 87 6.89 7.23 0.49
N ARG A 88 7.64 8.30 0.16
CA ARG A 88 7.02 9.61 -0.10
C ARG A 88 6.18 9.53 -1.37
N GLY A 89 4.95 10.03 -1.29
CA GLY A 89 4.11 10.27 -2.45
C GLY A 89 2.77 9.56 -2.42
N ILE A 90 2.60 8.50 -1.62
CA ILE A 90 1.31 7.82 -1.49
C ILE A 90 0.63 8.13 -0.15
N SER A 91 -0.70 8.26 -0.16
CA SER A 91 -1.53 8.37 1.04
C SER A 91 -2.41 7.14 1.13
N ILE A 92 -2.18 6.33 2.16
CA ILE A 92 -2.95 5.13 2.45
C ILE A 92 -3.84 5.41 3.67
N PRO A 93 -5.14 5.07 3.61
CA PRO A 93 -6.03 5.17 4.77
C PRO A 93 -5.46 4.47 6.02
N ALA A 94 -5.64 5.10 7.18
CA ALA A 94 -4.99 4.70 8.42
C ALA A 94 -5.38 3.28 8.87
N ASN A 95 -6.62 2.87 8.65
CA ASN A 95 -7.13 1.55 8.98
C ASN A 95 -6.49 0.45 8.10
N ILE A 96 -6.23 0.73 6.83
CA ILE A 96 -5.51 -0.17 5.93
C ILE A 96 -4.08 -0.38 6.43
N SER A 97 -3.38 0.71 6.77
CA SER A 97 -2.03 0.63 7.35
C SER A 97 -2.03 -0.15 8.67
N LEU A 98 -2.98 0.14 9.56
CA LEU A 98 -3.15 -0.56 10.84
C LEU A 98 -3.40 -2.06 10.64
N PHE A 99 -4.22 -2.42 9.66
CA PHE A 99 -4.51 -3.80 9.32
C PHE A 99 -3.23 -4.52 8.88
N HIS A 100 -2.47 -3.98 7.93
CA HIS A 100 -1.26 -4.63 7.44
C HIS A 100 -0.17 -4.76 8.51
N ILE A 101 0.03 -3.74 9.34
CA ILE A 101 0.96 -3.79 10.48
C ILE A 101 0.55 -4.89 11.46
N SER A 102 -0.73 -4.94 11.83
CA SER A 102 -1.25 -5.92 12.79
C SER A 102 -1.25 -7.34 12.22
N LEU A 103 -1.59 -7.50 10.94
CA LEU A 103 -1.51 -8.76 10.20
C LEU A 103 -0.08 -9.30 10.20
N HIS A 104 0.93 -8.44 10.01
CA HIS A 104 2.33 -8.86 10.01
C HIS A 104 2.72 -9.52 11.34
N GLY A 105 2.38 -8.88 12.47
CA GLY A 105 2.64 -9.43 13.80
C GLY A 105 1.87 -10.72 14.06
N TYR A 106 0.59 -10.76 13.66
CA TYR A 106 -0.28 -11.92 13.84
C TYR A 106 0.24 -13.16 13.08
N LEU A 107 0.61 -13.01 11.81
CA LEU A 107 1.16 -14.11 11.01
C LEU A 107 2.51 -14.60 11.57
N TYR A 108 3.34 -13.70 12.12
CA TYR A 108 4.60 -14.08 12.76
C TYR A 108 4.37 -14.93 14.02
N GLN A 109 3.40 -14.57 14.83
CA GLN A 109 3.00 -15.34 16.01
C GLN A 109 2.44 -16.71 15.61
N MET A 110 1.60 -16.77 14.57
CA MET A 110 1.06 -18.03 14.05
C MET A 110 2.17 -18.97 13.56
N MET A 111 3.14 -18.47 12.77
CA MET A 111 4.29 -19.27 12.33
C MET A 111 5.09 -19.85 13.51
N ARG A 112 5.24 -19.08 14.59
CA ARG A 112 5.92 -19.55 15.81
C ARG A 112 5.15 -20.69 16.46
N GLU A 113 3.83 -20.58 16.59
CA GLU A 113 2.98 -21.61 17.18
C GLU A 113 2.98 -22.91 16.36
N ILE A 114 2.99 -22.81 15.02
CA ILE A 114 3.16 -23.97 14.13
C ILE A 114 4.50 -24.66 14.40
N ASN A 115 5.60 -23.89 14.48
CA ASN A 115 6.92 -24.43 14.79
C ASN A 115 7.02 -25.06 16.19
N GLU A 116 6.20 -24.59 17.14
CA GLU A 116 6.07 -25.15 18.49
C GLU A 116 5.15 -26.39 18.53
N GLY A 117 4.56 -26.80 17.40
CA GLY A 117 3.74 -28.00 17.27
C GLY A 117 2.31 -27.84 17.80
N GLN A 118 1.78 -26.61 17.81
CA GLN A 118 0.39 -26.37 18.20
C GLN A 118 -0.60 -26.90 17.15
N ASP A 119 -1.81 -27.23 17.60
CA ASP A 119 -2.90 -27.65 16.73
C ASP A 119 -3.26 -26.53 15.73
N GLN A 120 -3.31 -26.90 14.45
CA GLN A 120 -3.47 -25.94 13.35
C GLN A 120 -4.94 -25.74 12.96
N GLY A 121 -5.88 -26.51 13.52
CA GLY A 121 -7.29 -26.41 13.17
C GLY A 121 -7.88 -25.01 13.36
N LEU A 122 -7.55 -24.35 14.48
CA LEU A 122 -7.96 -22.96 14.73
C LEU A 122 -7.29 -21.99 13.74
N MET A 123 -6.02 -22.22 13.38
CA MET A 123 -5.28 -21.37 12.45
C MET A 123 -5.91 -21.38 11.06
N PHE A 124 -6.40 -22.54 10.60
CA PHE A 124 -7.13 -22.66 9.34
C PHE A 124 -8.38 -21.77 9.31
N GLU A 125 -9.19 -21.82 10.36
CA GLU A 125 -10.41 -21.01 10.45
C GLU A 125 -10.09 -19.52 10.43
N GLU A 126 -9.10 -19.09 11.20
CA GLU A 126 -8.71 -17.69 11.29
C GLU A 126 -8.09 -17.17 9.98
N LEU A 127 -7.24 -17.97 9.32
CA LEU A 127 -6.70 -17.64 8.00
C LEU A 127 -7.81 -17.57 6.95
N SER A 128 -8.80 -18.45 7.02
CA SER A 128 -9.97 -18.41 6.11
C SER A 128 -10.76 -17.11 6.29
N VAL A 129 -10.98 -16.66 7.52
CA VAL A 129 -11.64 -15.37 7.79
C VAL A 129 -10.84 -14.20 7.21
N LEU A 130 -9.51 -14.24 7.31
CA LEU A 130 -8.65 -13.20 6.73
C LEU A 130 -8.69 -13.20 5.20
N VAL A 131 -8.70 -14.37 4.56
CA VAL A 131 -8.83 -14.52 3.10
C VAL A 131 -10.19 -14.00 2.63
N ASP A 132 -11.28 -14.36 3.31
CA ASP A 132 -12.63 -13.90 2.99
C ASP A 132 -12.74 -12.37 3.09
N MET A 133 -12.15 -11.78 4.13
CA MET A 133 -12.14 -10.33 4.30
C MET A 133 -11.33 -9.64 3.18
N LEU A 134 -10.13 -10.15 2.87
CA LEU A 134 -9.30 -9.60 1.80
C LEU A 134 -9.99 -9.74 0.43
N GLN A 135 -10.75 -10.81 0.21
CA GLN A 135 -11.57 -10.97 -0.99
C GLN A 135 -12.68 -9.91 -1.05
N ALA A 136 -13.45 -9.72 0.03
CA ALA A 136 -14.50 -8.70 0.08
C ALA A 136 -13.93 -7.29 -0.11
N TYR A 137 -12.74 -7.05 0.42
CA TYR A 137 -12.03 -5.78 0.29
C TYR A 137 -11.55 -5.53 -1.15
N GLU A 138 -10.99 -6.52 -1.83
CA GLU A 138 -10.63 -6.46 -3.26
C GLU A 138 -11.86 -6.18 -4.15
N ASP A 139 -12.97 -6.86 -3.86
CA ASP A 139 -14.24 -6.68 -4.58
C ASP A 139 -14.79 -5.24 -4.40
N ALA A 140 -14.67 -4.67 -3.20
CA ALA A 140 -15.09 -3.30 -2.90
C ALA A 140 -14.20 -2.23 -3.56
N GLN A 141 -12.89 -2.49 -3.64
CA GLN A 141 -11.94 -1.62 -4.35
C GLN A 141 -12.27 -1.54 -5.84
N GLY A 142 -12.54 -2.67 -6.49
CA GLY A 142 -12.84 -2.72 -7.93
C GLY A 142 -11.74 -2.08 -8.77
N PHE A 143 -10.48 -2.34 -8.41
CA PHE A 143 -9.30 -1.77 -9.04
C PHE A 143 -9.19 -2.15 -10.53
N THR A 144 -8.78 -1.19 -11.36
CA THR A 144 -8.44 -1.45 -12.76
C THR A 144 -7.12 -0.78 -13.15
N TYR A 145 -6.36 -1.40 -14.04
CA TYR A 145 -5.10 -0.82 -14.55
C TYR A 145 -5.26 0.51 -15.30
N ALA A 146 -6.48 0.84 -15.72
CA ALA A 146 -6.80 2.11 -16.36
C ALA A 146 -7.00 3.25 -15.35
N ASP A 147 -7.16 2.95 -14.07
CA ASP A 147 -7.40 3.94 -13.03
C ASP A 147 -6.22 4.93 -12.94
N SER A 148 -6.57 6.20 -12.76
CA SER A 148 -5.68 7.29 -12.38
C SER A 148 -5.31 7.19 -10.90
N THR A 149 -4.27 7.93 -10.49
CA THR A 149 -3.85 8.03 -9.09
C THR A 149 -5.02 8.38 -8.16
N GLN A 150 -5.81 9.40 -8.54
CA GLN A 150 -6.95 9.85 -7.74
C GLN A 150 -8.02 8.76 -7.62
N GLU A 151 -8.36 8.09 -8.72
CA GLU A 151 -9.35 7.00 -8.69
C GLU A 151 -8.90 5.84 -7.81
N ILE A 152 -7.61 5.47 -7.83
CA ILE A 152 -7.07 4.44 -6.94
C ILE A 152 -7.20 4.87 -5.48
N SER A 153 -6.81 6.10 -5.14
CA SER A 153 -6.93 6.63 -3.78
C SER A 153 -8.38 6.67 -3.29
N GLU A 154 -9.31 7.12 -4.12
CA GLU A 154 -10.74 7.15 -3.77
C GLU A 154 -11.31 5.74 -3.56
N LYS A 155 -10.90 4.77 -4.38
CA LYS A 155 -11.30 3.36 -4.22
C LYS A 155 -10.75 2.74 -2.94
N LEU A 156 -9.51 3.05 -2.56
CA LEU A 156 -8.93 2.61 -1.28
C LEU A 156 -9.73 3.15 -0.09
N VAL A 157 -10.07 4.45 -0.10
CA VAL A 157 -10.90 5.07 0.95
C VAL A 157 -12.28 4.41 1.01
N LYS A 158 -12.93 4.23 -0.13
CA LYS A 158 -14.25 3.60 -0.20
C LYS A 158 -14.23 2.17 0.37
N ALA A 159 -13.25 1.36 -0.03
CA ALA A 159 -13.13 -0.01 0.46
C ALA A 159 -12.80 -0.07 1.96
N ASP A 160 -12.04 0.90 2.47
CA ASP A 160 -11.79 1.03 3.91
C ASP A 160 -13.09 1.29 4.69
N GLU A 161 -13.92 2.22 4.21
CA GLU A 161 -15.19 2.55 4.84
C GLU A 161 -16.21 1.40 4.76
N GLU A 162 -16.32 0.74 3.60
CA GLU A 162 -17.33 -0.30 3.36
C GLU A 162 -16.98 -1.64 4.02
N VAL A 163 -15.69 -2.01 4.06
CA VAL A 163 -15.26 -3.36 4.46
C VAL A 163 -14.33 -3.32 5.66
N LEU A 164 -13.20 -2.63 5.55
CA LEU A 164 -12.10 -2.84 6.48
C LEU A 164 -12.39 -2.26 7.87
N THR A 165 -12.98 -1.06 7.93
CA THR A 165 -13.38 -0.42 9.19
C THR A 165 -14.33 -1.33 9.98
N SER A 166 -15.36 -1.85 9.33
CA SER A 166 -16.31 -2.78 9.94
C SER A 166 -15.64 -4.06 10.42
N PHE A 167 -14.69 -4.60 9.65
CA PHE A 167 -13.94 -5.80 10.03
C PHE A 167 -13.03 -5.58 11.23
N ILE A 168 -12.29 -4.46 11.29
CA ILE A 168 -11.37 -4.12 12.39
C ILE A 168 -12.08 -4.18 13.75
N PHE A 169 -13.31 -3.68 13.84
CA PHE A 169 -14.10 -3.66 15.06
C PHE A 169 -15.02 -4.89 15.24
N SER A 170 -14.95 -5.86 14.34
CA SER A 170 -15.78 -7.07 14.43
C SER A 170 -15.15 -8.15 15.30
N GLU A 171 -15.97 -8.86 16.08
CA GLU A 171 -15.54 -10.03 16.87
C GLU A 171 -14.99 -11.17 15.99
N ARG A 172 -15.28 -11.16 14.69
CA ARG A 172 -14.75 -12.13 13.73
C ARG A 172 -13.28 -11.91 13.42
N ASN A 173 -12.73 -10.74 13.69
CA ASN A 173 -11.35 -10.42 13.32
C ASN A 173 -10.34 -11.12 14.24
N PRO A 174 -9.60 -12.12 13.74
CA PRO A 174 -8.70 -12.89 14.57
C PRO A 174 -7.46 -12.10 14.99
N ILE A 175 -7.11 -11.01 14.29
CA ILE A 175 -5.93 -10.20 14.61
C ILE A 175 -6.10 -9.49 15.97
N PHE A 176 -7.30 -8.99 16.26
CA PHE A 176 -7.60 -8.24 17.49
C PHE A 176 -8.36 -9.05 18.54
N HIS A 177 -9.03 -10.13 18.13
CA HIS A 177 -9.89 -10.91 19.02
C HIS A 177 -9.49 -12.38 19.17
N SER A 178 -8.41 -12.84 18.51
CA SER A 178 -7.89 -14.17 18.84
C SER A 178 -7.38 -14.19 20.27
N LYS A 179 -7.51 -15.36 20.91
CA LYS A 179 -6.92 -15.63 22.21
C LYS A 179 -5.37 -15.59 22.21
N ARG A 180 -4.75 -15.38 21.03
CA ARG A 180 -3.31 -15.17 20.85
C ARG A 180 -2.87 -13.74 21.19
N GLY A 181 -3.82 -12.79 21.24
CA GLY A 181 -3.60 -11.38 21.53
C GLY A 181 -3.91 -11.00 22.98
N GLY A 182 -3.28 -11.65 23.95
CA GLY A 182 -3.14 -11.07 25.29
C GLY A 182 -1.94 -10.14 25.30
N TYR A 183 -2.18 -8.83 25.18
CA TYR A 183 -1.27 -7.85 25.79
C TYR A 183 -1.55 -7.75 27.28
#